data_AF-A0A7C8YWW4-F1
#
_entry.id   AF-A0A7C8YWW4-F1
#
_cell.length_a   1.000
_cell.length_b   1.000
_cell.length_c   1.000
_cell.angle_alpha   90.00
_cell.angle_beta   90.00
_cell.angle_gamma   90.00
#
_symmetry.space_group_name_H-M   'P 1'
#
loop_
_entity.id
_entity.type
_entity.pdbx_description
1 polymer ?
#
loop_
_entity_poly.entity_id
_entity_poly.type
_entity_poly.pdbx_seq_one_letter_code
_entity_poly.pdbx_strand_id
1 'polypeptide(L)'
;LFRSDRFTRFRNTMQELNCRFPETSTELLLGVACLNSIDSFSNFDKDKILRMTRLYPDDFDELGIEALSCELDTFIINVHDDERFSDLKRIGELSRKLLQTKKHMSFPHLNMLLKLALILPV
;
A
#
# COMPACT_ATOMS: atom_id res chain seq x y z
N LEU A 1 24.72 -14.67 -4.21
CA LEU A 1 23.53 -15.40 -4.70
C LEU A 1 22.20 -14.91 -4.08
N PHE A 2 22.16 -14.38 -2.84
CA PHE A 2 20.92 -13.94 -2.17
C PHE A 2 20.24 -12.63 -2.66
N ARG A 3 20.86 -11.87 -3.56
CA ARG A 3 20.30 -10.60 -4.07
C ARG A 3 19.37 -10.77 -5.29
N SER A 4 19.50 -11.87 -6.04
CA SER A 4 18.79 -12.08 -7.31
C SER A 4 17.35 -12.57 -7.13
N ASP A 5 17.10 -13.48 -6.19
CA ASP A 5 15.77 -14.11 -6.02
C ASP A 5 14.66 -13.14 -5.60
N ARG A 6 14.99 -12.11 -4.82
CA ARG A 6 13.98 -11.16 -4.30
C ARG A 6 13.47 -10.22 -5.39
N PHE A 7 14.36 -9.79 -6.29
CA PHE A 7 13.97 -9.02 -7.46
C PHE A 7 13.17 -9.87 -8.45
N THR A 8 13.53 -11.14 -8.62
CA THR A 8 12.78 -12.05 -9.49
C THR A 8 11.38 -12.30 -8.96
N ARG A 9 11.21 -12.50 -7.65
CA ARG A 9 9.88 -12.72 -7.06
C ARG A 9 8.98 -11.48 -7.11
N PHE A 10 9.54 -10.29 -6.86
CA PHE A 10 8.83 -9.01 -7.05
C PHE A 10 8.43 -8.82 -8.52
N ARG A 11 9.35 -9.05 -9.46
CA ARG A 11 9.09 -8.96 -10.90
C ARG A 11 8.00 -9.93 -11.36
N ASN A 12 7.99 -11.15 -10.82
CA ASN A 12 6.98 -12.15 -11.15
C ASN A 12 5.58 -11.76 -10.64
N THR A 13 5.47 -11.25 -9.40
CA THR A 13 4.18 -10.75 -8.87
C THR A 13 3.67 -9.55 -9.66
N MET A 14 4.57 -8.64 -10.06
CA MET A 14 4.23 -7.49 -10.92
C MET A 14 3.80 -7.94 -12.32
N GLN A 15 4.46 -8.95 -12.90
CA GLN A 15 4.11 -9.48 -14.23
C GLN A 15 2.77 -10.23 -14.23
N GLU A 16 2.48 -11.05 -13.22
CA GLU A 16 1.18 -11.71 -13.11
C GLU A 16 0.03 -10.70 -12.95
N LEU A 17 0.21 -9.67 -12.10
CA LEU A 17 -0.75 -8.57 -11.93
C LEU A 17 -0.98 -7.79 -13.23
N ASN A 18 0.10 -7.52 -13.97
CA ASN A 18 0.05 -6.73 -15.20
C ASN A 18 -0.56 -7.48 -16.40
N CYS A 19 -0.54 -8.82 -16.38
CA CYS A 19 -1.13 -9.64 -17.45
C CYS A 19 -2.66 -9.70 -17.44
N ARG A 20 -3.32 -9.46 -16.30
CA ARG A 20 -4.79 -9.61 -16.17
C ARG A 20 -5.57 -8.30 -16.23
N PHE A 21 -4.98 -7.17 -15.85
CA PHE A 21 -5.62 -5.85 -15.95
C PHE A 21 -4.59 -4.74 -16.22
N PRO A 22 -4.09 -4.55 -17.45
CA PRO A 22 -2.89 -3.73 -17.70
C PRO A 22 -2.98 -2.28 -17.20
N GLU A 23 -4.17 -1.66 -17.22
CA GLU A 23 -4.35 -0.26 -16.77
C GLU A 23 -4.63 -0.18 -15.25
N THR A 24 -5.60 -0.96 -14.75
CA THR A 24 -5.97 -1.08 -13.33
C THR A 24 -4.82 -1.61 -12.46
N SER A 25 -4.07 -2.59 -12.96
CA SER A 25 -2.90 -3.15 -12.27
C SER A 25 -1.77 -2.13 -12.19
N THR A 26 -1.55 -1.31 -13.22
CA THR A 26 -0.51 -0.28 -13.17
C THR A 26 -0.82 0.78 -12.12
N GLU A 27 -2.07 1.28 -12.06
CA GLU A 27 -2.46 2.23 -11.01
C GLU A 27 -2.36 1.62 -9.61
N LEU A 28 -2.86 0.39 -9.43
CA LEU A 28 -2.75 -0.33 -8.16
C LEU A 28 -1.29 -0.49 -7.73
N LEU A 29 -0.44 -0.95 -8.63
CA LEU A 29 0.98 -1.20 -8.38
C LEU A 29 1.75 0.08 -8.05
N LEU A 30 1.48 1.17 -8.78
CA LEU A 30 2.09 2.46 -8.51
C LEU A 30 1.68 2.98 -7.13
N GLY A 31 0.41 2.90 -6.76
CA GLY A 31 -0.04 3.34 -5.44
C GLY A 31 0.48 2.45 -4.30
N VAL A 32 0.53 1.12 -4.50
CA VAL A 32 1.15 0.19 -3.53
C VAL A 32 2.65 0.48 -3.35
N ALA A 33 3.37 0.83 -4.42
CA ALA A 33 4.78 1.21 -4.34
C ALA A 33 5.00 2.49 -3.52
N CYS A 34 4.00 3.38 -3.46
CA CYS A 34 4.05 4.60 -2.66
C CYS A 34 3.86 4.34 -1.15
N LEU A 35 3.36 3.17 -0.75
CA LEU A 35 3.26 2.76 0.66
C LEU A 35 4.50 1.99 1.16
N ASN A 36 5.54 1.88 0.33
CA ASN A 36 6.80 1.22 0.69
C ASN A 36 7.57 2.06 1.72
N SER A 37 8.01 1.45 2.82
CA SER A 37 8.73 2.15 3.89
C SER A 37 10.26 2.18 3.74
N ILE A 38 10.80 1.63 2.65
CA ILE A 38 12.22 1.78 2.29
C ILE A 38 12.60 3.26 2.26
N ASP A 39 13.81 3.55 2.76
CA ASP A 39 14.39 4.91 2.80
C ASP A 39 13.45 5.93 3.47
N SER A 40 12.82 5.54 4.58
CA SER A 40 11.86 6.36 5.33
C SER A 40 10.67 6.83 4.48
N PHE A 41 10.05 5.89 3.76
CA PHE A 41 8.92 6.18 2.87
C PHE A 41 9.25 7.18 1.76
N SER A 42 10.47 7.10 1.18
CA SER A 42 10.93 8.04 0.14
C SER A 42 10.05 8.11 -1.11
N ASN A 43 9.26 7.06 -1.37
CA ASN A 43 8.35 6.95 -2.52
C ASN A 43 6.92 7.38 -2.19
N PHE A 44 6.67 7.87 -0.97
CA PHE A 44 5.33 8.27 -0.54
C PHE A 44 4.79 9.39 -1.41
N ASP A 45 3.63 9.12 -2.01
CA ASP A 45 2.91 10.03 -2.88
C ASP A 45 1.43 9.83 -2.59
N LYS A 46 0.90 10.75 -1.78
CA LYS A 46 -0.48 10.73 -1.30
C LYS A 46 -1.48 10.68 -2.46
N ASP A 47 -1.26 11.46 -3.51
CA ASP A 47 -2.19 11.54 -4.64
C ASP A 47 -2.20 10.24 -5.44
N LYS A 48 -1.05 9.56 -5.59
CA LYS A 48 -0.99 8.22 -6.21
C LYS A 48 -1.75 7.18 -5.40
N ILE A 49 -1.65 7.23 -4.06
CA ILE A 49 -2.37 6.31 -3.18
C ILE A 49 -3.87 6.58 -3.26
N LEU A 50 -4.29 7.85 -3.21
CA LEU A 50 -5.70 8.21 -3.33
C LEU A 50 -6.31 7.81 -4.67
N ARG A 51 -5.54 7.82 -5.78
CA ARG A 51 -6.05 7.34 -7.07
C ARG A 51 -6.46 5.87 -7.06
N MET A 52 -5.88 5.05 -6.17
CA MET A 52 -6.28 3.64 -6.05
C MET A 52 -7.73 3.46 -5.62
N THR A 53 -8.33 4.41 -4.89
CA THR A 53 -9.72 4.30 -4.43
C THR A 53 -10.71 4.28 -5.59
N ARG A 54 -10.33 4.84 -6.75
CA ARG A 54 -11.13 4.80 -7.99
C ARG A 54 -11.35 3.38 -8.50
N LEU A 55 -10.48 2.45 -8.11
CA LEU A 55 -10.59 1.04 -8.45
C LEU A 55 -11.63 0.32 -7.57
N TYR A 56 -12.08 0.95 -6.49
CA TYR A 56 -12.96 0.39 -5.47
C TYR A 56 -14.11 1.35 -5.14
N PRO A 57 -14.93 1.75 -6.14
CA PRO A 57 -16.01 2.73 -5.94
C PRO A 57 -17.09 2.25 -4.96
N ASP A 58 -17.23 0.94 -4.77
CA ASP A 58 -18.17 0.36 -3.80
C ASP A 58 -17.65 0.43 -2.35
N ASP A 59 -16.33 0.56 -2.16
CA ASP A 59 -15.66 0.60 -0.85
C ASP A 59 -15.25 2.03 -0.44
N PHE A 60 -15.14 2.96 -1.38
CA PHE A 60 -14.71 4.34 -1.16
C PHE A 60 -15.64 5.35 -1.83
N ASP A 61 -16.50 5.98 -1.01
CA ASP A 61 -17.23 7.19 -1.38
C ASP A 61 -16.36 8.46 -1.17
N GLU A 62 -16.90 9.64 -1.52
CA GLU A 62 -16.16 10.91 -1.39
C GLU A 62 -15.67 11.17 0.04
N LEU A 63 -16.49 10.85 1.04
CA LEU A 63 -16.16 10.99 2.45
C LEU A 63 -15.06 10.00 2.89
N GLY A 64 -15.10 8.76 2.41
CA GLY A 64 -14.08 7.75 2.65
C GLY A 64 -12.75 8.12 2.01
N ILE A 65 -12.77 8.76 0.84
CA ILE A 65 -11.56 9.30 0.18
C ILE A 65 -10.97 10.46 0.99
N GLU A 66 -11.80 11.38 1.49
CA GLU A 66 -11.35 12.46 2.36
C GLU A 66 -10.79 11.94 3.69
N ALA A 67 -11.45 10.95 4.30
CA ALA A 67 -10.97 10.30 5.51
C ALA A 67 -9.63 9.60 5.29
N LEU A 68 -9.47 8.86 4.19
CA LEU A 68 -8.19 8.25 3.80
C LEU A 68 -7.11 9.32 3.60
N SER A 69 -7.45 10.45 2.98
CA SER A 69 -6.54 11.58 2.78
C SER A 69 -6.00 12.09 4.13
N CYS A 70 -6.86 12.30 5.13
CA CYS A 70 -6.45 12.70 6.47
C CYS A 70 -5.65 11.61 7.20
N GLU A 71 -6.05 10.34 7.04
CA GLU A 71 -5.32 9.20 7.61
C GLU A 71 -3.90 9.12 7.07
N LEU A 72 -3.69 9.36 5.76
CA LEU A 72 -2.38 9.30 5.12
C LEU A 72 -1.43 10.38 5.65
N ASP A 73 -1.90 11.60 5.87
CA ASP A 73 -1.11 12.68 6.48
C ASP A 73 -0.69 12.32 7.90
N THR A 74 -1.61 11.73 8.66
CA THR A 74 -1.35 11.31 10.03
C THR A 74 -0.44 10.09 10.08
N PHE A 75 -0.64 9.14 9.15
CA PHE A 75 0.11 7.89 9.05
C PHE A 75 1.58 8.18 8.83
N ILE A 76 1.92 8.99 7.82
CA ILE A 76 3.32 9.25 7.48
C ILE A 76 4.08 9.86 8.67
N ILE A 77 3.47 10.82 9.38
CA ILE A 77 4.06 11.41 10.59
C ILE A 77 4.22 10.36 11.71
N ASN A 78 3.20 9.51 11.91
CA ASN A 78 3.20 8.52 12.99
C ASN A 78 4.19 7.36 12.79
N VAL A 79 4.48 7.03 11.53
CA VAL A 79 5.29 5.85 11.19
C VAL A 79 6.70 6.20 10.73
N HIS A 80 6.96 7.48 10.41
CA HIS A 80 8.29 7.97 10.04
C HIS A 80 9.34 7.62 11.12
N ASP A 81 9.02 7.87 12.39
CA ASP A 81 9.95 7.62 13.51
C ASP A 81 9.69 6.29 14.24
N ASP A 82 8.71 5.51 13.78
CA ASP A 82 8.41 4.21 14.37
C ASP A 82 9.28 3.13 13.70
N GLU A 83 10.42 2.79 14.33
CA GLU A 83 11.37 1.80 13.82
C GLU A 83 10.72 0.45 13.48
N ARG A 84 9.56 0.12 14.07
CA ARG A 84 8.82 -1.11 13.74
C ARG A 84 8.28 -1.13 12.31
N PHE A 85 8.20 0.04 11.68
CA PHE A 85 7.79 0.26 10.28
C PHE A 85 8.97 0.51 9.35
N SER A 86 10.22 0.49 9.84
CA SER A 86 11.40 0.62 8.98
C SER A 86 11.56 -0.58 8.03
N ASP A 87 11.97 -0.30 6.78
CA ASP A 87 12.40 -1.29 5.78
C ASP A 87 11.42 -2.44 5.48
N LEU A 88 10.10 -2.18 5.55
CA LEU A 88 9.05 -3.12 5.13
C LEU A 88 8.94 -3.12 3.60
N LYS A 89 9.47 -4.19 2.99
CA LYS A 89 9.67 -4.27 1.53
C LYS A 89 8.42 -4.70 0.78
N ARG A 90 7.46 -5.28 1.49
CA ARG A 90 6.22 -5.82 0.91
C ARG A 90 5.04 -5.18 1.59
N ILE A 91 4.02 -4.85 0.80
CA ILE A 91 2.74 -4.36 1.31
C ILE A 91 2.09 -5.32 2.33
N GLY A 92 2.28 -6.64 2.16
CA GLY A 92 1.84 -7.63 3.15
C GLY A 92 2.59 -7.56 4.49
N GLU A 93 3.81 -7.03 4.52
CA GLU A 93 4.55 -6.76 5.77
C GLU A 93 4.01 -5.52 6.46
N LEU A 94 3.73 -4.45 5.70
CA LEU A 94 3.06 -3.24 6.21
C LEU A 94 1.69 -3.57 6.80
N SER A 95 0.84 -4.29 6.06
CA SER A 95 -0.48 -4.71 6.53
C SER A 95 -0.38 -5.53 7.82
N ARG A 96 0.53 -6.52 7.87
CA ARG A 96 0.76 -7.30 9.09
C ARG A 96 1.24 -6.43 10.25
N LYS A 97 2.09 -5.44 9.99
CA LYS A 97 2.62 -4.53 11.03
C LYS A 97 1.54 -3.62 11.61
N LEU A 98 0.62 -3.13 10.78
CA LEU A 98 -0.55 -2.36 11.23
C LEU A 98 -1.48 -3.19 12.14
N LEU A 99 -1.62 -4.49 11.86
CA LEU A 99 -2.37 -5.40 12.73
C LEU A 99 -1.65 -5.59 14.08
N GLN A 100 -0.35 -5.92 14.04
CA GLN A 100 0.47 -6.15 15.24
C GLN A 100 0.52 -4.94 16.18
N THR A 101 0.63 -3.74 15.62
CA THR A 101 0.70 -2.48 16.40
C THR A 101 -0.66 -1.91 16.74
N LYS A 102 -1.76 -2.59 16.35
CA LYS A 102 -3.14 -2.12 16.45
C LYS A 102 -3.44 -0.80 15.70
N LYS A 103 -2.49 -0.28 14.92
CA LYS A 103 -2.65 0.94 14.12
C LYS A 103 -3.71 0.80 13.01
N HIS A 104 -4.10 -0.42 12.63
CA HIS A 104 -5.25 -0.64 11.74
C HIS A 104 -6.58 -0.08 12.29
N MET A 105 -6.70 0.14 13.60
CA MET A 105 -7.86 0.81 14.21
C MET A 105 -7.76 2.33 14.12
N SER A 106 -6.55 2.88 14.06
CA SER A 106 -6.28 4.30 13.88
C SER A 106 -6.32 4.74 12.42
N PHE A 107 -6.10 3.80 11.50
CA PHE A 107 -6.11 4.00 10.06
C PHE A 107 -7.03 2.98 9.36
N PRO A 108 -8.35 2.98 9.67
CA PRO A 108 -9.27 2.00 9.11
C PRO A 108 -9.39 2.06 7.58
N HIS A 109 -9.34 3.24 6.95
CA HIS A 109 -9.45 3.38 5.49
C HIS A 109 -8.16 2.92 4.80
N LEU A 110 -6.99 3.27 5.35
CA LEU A 110 -5.72 2.73 4.85
C LEU A 110 -5.67 1.21 4.98
N ASN A 111 -6.13 0.67 6.12
CA ASN A 111 -6.20 -0.77 6.32
C ASN A 111 -7.18 -1.45 5.34
N MET A 112 -8.30 -0.82 5.00
CA MET A 112 -9.20 -1.32 3.96
C MET A 112 -8.53 -1.34 2.59
N LEU A 113 -7.90 -0.23 2.19
CA LEU A 113 -7.19 -0.14 0.92
C LEU A 113 -6.09 -1.21 0.79
N LEU A 114 -5.33 -1.45 1.87
CA LEU A 114 -4.32 -2.50 1.94
C LEU A 114 -4.92 -3.91 1.81
N LYS A 115 -6.08 -4.16 2.41
CA LYS A 115 -6.78 -5.44 2.27
C LYS A 115 -7.24 -5.65 0.84
N LEU A 116 -7.86 -4.66 0.22
CA LEU A 116 -8.32 -4.73 -1.17
C LEU A 116 -7.14 -4.99 -2.13
N ALA A 117 -6.04 -4.27 -1.94
CA ALA A 117 -4.80 -4.48 -2.69
C ALA A 117 -4.17 -5.89 -2.49
N LEU A 118 -4.50 -6.58 -1.39
CA LEU A 118 -4.00 -7.93 -1.07
C LEU A 118 -4.99 -9.05 -1.42
N ILE A 119 -6.29 -8.76 -1.46
CA ILE A 119 -7.38 -9.75 -1.67
C ILE A 119 -7.66 -9.95 -3.16
N LEU A 120 -7.46 -8.93 -3.99
CA LEU A 120 -7.63 -9.08 -5.43
C LEU A 120 -6.78 -10.28 -5.89
N PRO A 121 -7.41 -11.36 -6.40
CA PRO A 121 -6.68 -12.46 -6.97
C PRO A 121 -5.98 -11.90 -8.20
N VAL A 122 -4.66 -11.77 -8.06
CA VAL A 122 -3.75 -11.77 -9.18
C VAL A 122 -4.13 -12.89 -10.12
#